data_AF-A0A497Z744-F1
#
_entry.id   AF-A0A497Z744-F1
#
_cell.length_a   1.000
_cell.length_b   1.000
_cell.length_c   1.000
_cell.angle_alpha   90.00
_cell.angle_beta   90.00
_cell.angle_gamma   90.00
#
_symmetry.space_group_name_H-M   'P 1'
#
loop_
_entity.id
_entity.type
_entity.pdbx_description
1 polymer ?
#
loop_
_entity_poly.entity_id
_entity_poly.type
_entity_poly.pdbx_seq_one_letter_code
_entity_poly.pdbx_strand_id
1 'polypeptide(L)'
;MPINIYGAFRTDTTMTDNTATFATLGATFQISQYNQITIDDGADGSAIEGDNIVNESPNDPTQTYLGEVFIWDYTIEVNDGVNTYQIGVMDWDENGDGDFDFPTAEQGYFLGFIGDVPPLNTTLTVGSVVDNGANIDVDTVVPCFCAGTLIDTPTGPRAIETLSTGDKVVTLDHGPQVIRWIGSRTLDASELARKPRLRPIRIAAGSLGSGLPRRDLLVSPQHRMLIRSNIAIRMFDSEEVLVPAHKLVGISGITVEEDAQNVVYHHMLFDRHEIVLAEGAPSESLFTGQQALKAIHPEALVEIVALFPELASQDHQPVAARQIPRQGRKIHSLLRRHKKNDIALIRPS
;
A
#
# COMPACT_ATOMS: atom_id res chain seq x y z
N MET A 1 0.80 -26.24 6.29
CA MET A 1 1.68 -27.42 6.01
C MET A 1 2.98 -26.82 5.53
N PRO A 2 4.16 -27.32 5.92
CA PRO A 2 5.43 -26.76 5.47
C PRO A 2 5.48 -26.62 3.93
N ILE A 3 5.67 -25.41 3.43
CA ILE A 3 5.68 -25.09 1.99
C ILE A 3 7.11 -25.21 1.47
N ASN A 4 7.28 -25.91 0.35
CA ASN A 4 8.57 -26.16 -0.26
C ASN A 4 8.85 -25.15 -1.37
N ILE A 5 9.74 -24.21 -1.11
CA ILE A 5 10.23 -23.28 -2.13
C ILE A 5 11.55 -23.82 -2.69
N TYR A 6 11.70 -23.80 -4.01
CA TYR A 6 12.91 -24.22 -4.70
C TYR A 6 13.73 -23.00 -5.10
N GLY A 7 14.84 -22.77 -4.41
CA GLY A 7 15.62 -21.52 -4.50
C GLY A 7 17.12 -21.69 -4.30
N ALA A 8 17.89 -20.67 -4.68
CA ALA A 8 19.35 -20.61 -4.46
C ALA A 8 19.65 -19.63 -3.31
N PHE A 9 20.37 -20.12 -2.29
CA PHE A 9 21.02 -19.26 -1.29
C PHE A 9 22.15 -18.48 -1.97
N ARG A 10 22.23 -17.18 -1.70
CA ARG A 10 23.49 -16.43 -1.85
C ARG A 10 23.86 -15.86 -0.49
N THR A 11 24.88 -16.46 0.11
CA THR A 11 25.49 -16.04 1.38
C THR A 11 26.79 -15.27 1.18
N ASP A 12 27.26 -15.11 -0.06
CA ASP A 12 28.40 -14.26 -0.37
C ASP A 12 27.90 -12.85 -0.67
N THR A 13 28.38 -11.90 0.13
CA THR A 13 28.15 -10.44 0.06
C THR A 13 28.65 -9.78 -1.23
N THR A 14 28.77 -10.55 -2.32
CA THR A 14 29.17 -10.10 -3.66
C THR A 14 27.96 -10.00 -4.58
N MET A 15 27.11 -9.03 -4.31
CA MET A 15 26.50 -8.19 -5.35
C MET A 15 27.19 -6.82 -5.30
N THR A 16 28.50 -6.80 -5.59
CA THR A 16 29.27 -5.54 -5.67
C THR A 16 29.07 -4.80 -6.99
N ASP A 17 28.12 -5.22 -7.81
CA ASP A 17 27.67 -4.44 -8.95
C ASP A 17 26.22 -4.02 -8.72
N ASN A 18 26.00 -2.70 -8.74
CA ASN A 18 24.69 -2.02 -8.71
C ASN A 18 23.82 -2.37 -9.95
N THR A 19 23.91 -3.60 -10.47
CA THR A 19 23.31 -4.09 -11.71
C THR A 19 22.36 -5.27 -11.48
N ALA A 20 22.39 -5.91 -10.31
CA ALA A 20 21.36 -6.87 -9.91
C ALA A 20 20.03 -6.21 -9.50
N THR A 21 19.92 -4.90 -9.63
CA THR A 21 18.75 -4.10 -9.27
C THR A 21 17.63 -4.11 -10.31
N PHE A 22 17.79 -4.77 -11.46
CA PHE A 22 16.69 -4.89 -12.42
C PHE A 22 16.80 -6.22 -13.15
N ALA A 23 15.85 -7.14 -12.94
CA ALA A 23 15.62 -8.16 -13.95
C ALA A 23 15.33 -7.42 -15.26
N THR A 24 16.28 -7.46 -16.18
CA THR A 24 16.19 -6.71 -17.43
C THR A 24 15.17 -7.43 -18.28
N LEU A 25 14.08 -6.74 -18.65
CA LEU A 25 13.04 -7.32 -19.50
C LEU A 25 13.68 -7.90 -20.76
N GLY A 26 13.33 -9.16 -21.07
CA GLY A 26 13.91 -9.91 -22.19
C GLY A 26 15.28 -10.54 -21.92
N ALA A 27 15.88 -10.37 -20.74
CA ALA A 27 17.07 -11.12 -20.36
C ALA A 27 16.74 -12.60 -20.17
N THR A 28 17.68 -13.47 -20.54
CA THR A 28 17.54 -14.91 -20.40
C THR A 28 18.51 -15.50 -19.39
N PHE A 29 18.08 -16.51 -18.63
CA PHE A 29 18.93 -17.23 -17.68
C PHE A 29 18.55 -18.72 -17.61
N GLN A 30 19.39 -19.52 -16.94
CA GLN A 30 19.15 -20.94 -16.68
C GLN A 30 19.45 -21.25 -15.21
N ILE A 31 18.73 -22.22 -14.65
CA ILE A 31 18.96 -22.70 -13.27
C ILE A 31 19.45 -24.14 -13.34
N SER A 32 20.65 -24.39 -12.82
CA SER A 32 21.32 -25.70 -12.90
C SER A 32 21.12 -26.58 -11.66
N GLN A 33 20.55 -26.03 -10.59
CA GLN A 33 20.22 -26.75 -9.34
C GLN A 33 19.11 -26.04 -8.56
N TYR A 34 18.31 -26.81 -7.82
CA TYR A 34 17.33 -26.29 -6.86
C TYR A 34 17.73 -26.72 -5.44
N ASN A 35 17.67 -25.79 -4.47
CA ASN A 35 17.63 -26.17 -3.05
C ASN A 35 16.20 -25.98 -2.54
N GLN A 36 15.70 -26.96 -1.79
CA GLN A 36 14.39 -26.88 -1.18
C GLN A 36 14.51 -26.18 0.18
N ILE A 37 13.71 -25.16 0.40
CA ILE A 37 13.54 -24.50 1.69
C ILE A 37 12.10 -24.67 2.15
N THR A 38 11.92 -24.70 3.47
CA THR A 38 10.60 -24.85 4.09
C THR A 38 10.24 -23.60 4.87
N ILE A 39 9.13 -22.96 4.53
CA ILE A 39 8.58 -21.79 5.23
C ILE A 39 7.45 -22.25 6.16
N ASP A 40 7.43 -21.69 7.37
CA ASP A 40 6.34 -21.83 8.35
C ASP A 40 5.33 -20.68 8.15
N ASP A 41 4.07 -21.06 7.96
CA ASP A 41 2.95 -20.17 7.61
C ASP A 41 2.16 -19.69 8.84
N GLY A 42 2.53 -20.11 10.06
CA GLY A 42 1.87 -19.63 11.28
C GLY A 42 0.40 -20.03 11.44
N ALA A 43 -0.15 -20.90 10.58
CA ALA A 43 -1.49 -21.49 10.64
C ALA A 43 -2.65 -20.48 10.84
N ASP A 44 -2.85 -19.55 9.90
CA ASP A 44 -4.07 -18.74 9.81
C ASP A 44 -5.00 -19.13 8.62
N GLY A 45 -4.60 -20.13 7.83
CA GLY A 45 -5.36 -20.59 6.66
C GLY A 45 -5.03 -19.85 5.36
N SER A 46 -4.06 -18.93 5.36
CA SER A 46 -3.40 -18.46 4.16
C SER A 46 -2.21 -19.37 3.83
N ALA A 47 -2.35 -20.24 2.86
CA ALA A 47 -1.18 -20.90 2.28
C ALA A 47 -0.60 -19.97 1.21
N ILE A 48 0.74 -19.93 1.07
CA ILE A 48 1.40 -19.50 -0.17
C ILE A 48 1.09 -20.60 -1.20
N GLU A 49 -0.17 -20.68 -1.63
CA GLU A 49 -0.58 -21.53 -2.72
C GLU A 49 -0.21 -20.77 -3.96
N GLY A 50 0.87 -21.18 -4.62
CA GLY A 50 1.19 -20.75 -5.98
C GLY A 50 0.15 -21.22 -7.01
N ASP A 51 -1.12 -21.25 -6.62
CA ASP A 51 -2.24 -21.14 -7.52
C ASP A 51 -2.35 -19.67 -7.96
N ASN A 52 -2.80 -19.42 -9.18
CA ASN A 52 -2.88 -18.08 -9.73
C ASN A 52 -4.02 -17.23 -9.10
N ILE A 53 -4.34 -17.41 -7.82
CA ILE A 53 -5.40 -16.69 -7.10
C ILE A 53 -4.76 -15.84 -5.98
N VAL A 54 -4.76 -14.54 -6.22
CA VAL A 54 -4.28 -13.49 -5.30
C VAL A 54 -5.05 -13.43 -3.97
N ASN A 55 -4.70 -14.31 -3.02
CA ASN A 55 -5.00 -14.15 -1.59
C ASN A 55 -3.75 -14.15 -0.70
N GLU A 56 -2.56 -14.10 -1.29
CA GLU A 56 -1.32 -13.92 -0.55
C GLU A 56 -1.22 -12.43 -0.16
N SER A 57 -1.18 -12.12 1.14
CA SER A 57 -0.88 -10.77 1.60
C SER A 57 0.64 -10.57 1.57
N PRO A 58 1.18 -9.69 0.73
CA PRO A 58 2.61 -9.40 0.76
C PRO A 58 2.99 -8.86 2.15
N ASN A 59 4.03 -9.42 2.76
CA ASN A 59 4.56 -9.04 4.08
C ASN A 59 3.67 -9.44 5.27
N ASP A 60 3.13 -10.66 5.23
CA ASP A 60 2.51 -11.27 6.40
C ASP A 60 3.56 -11.53 7.50
N PRO A 61 3.49 -10.85 8.66
CA PRO A 61 4.46 -11.00 9.73
C PRO A 61 4.36 -12.34 10.47
N THR A 62 3.39 -13.19 10.15
CA THR A 62 3.26 -14.56 10.68
C THR A 62 4.07 -15.57 9.88
N GLN A 63 4.51 -15.21 8.66
CA GLN A 63 5.37 -16.04 7.83
C GLN A 63 6.81 -15.98 8.33
N THR A 64 7.38 -17.14 8.63
CA THR A 64 8.77 -17.25 9.06
C THR A 64 9.51 -18.31 8.26
N TYR A 65 10.76 -18.03 7.94
CA TYR A 65 11.70 -19.05 7.47
C TYR A 65 12.68 -19.29 8.63
N LEU A 66 12.99 -20.55 8.98
CA LEU A 66 13.86 -20.88 10.14
C LEU A 66 13.52 -20.18 11.49
N GLY A 67 12.29 -19.69 11.68
CA GLY A 67 11.87 -18.93 12.86
C GLY A 67 12.08 -17.41 12.80
N GLU A 68 12.66 -16.89 11.73
CA GLU A 68 12.85 -15.45 11.49
C GLU A 68 11.87 -14.94 10.41
N VAL A 69 11.50 -13.66 10.51
CA VAL A 69 10.58 -13.00 9.59
C VAL A 69 11.32 -12.63 8.30
N PHE A 70 10.67 -12.81 7.15
CA PHE A 70 11.16 -12.34 5.85
C PHE A 70 10.18 -11.36 5.21
N ILE A 71 10.64 -10.58 4.22
CA ILE A 71 9.85 -9.62 3.46
C ILE A 71 9.80 -10.07 2.01
N TRP A 72 8.61 -10.07 1.41
CA TRP A 72 8.47 -10.40 -0.01
C TRP A 72 8.43 -9.12 -0.85
N ASP A 73 9.53 -8.83 -1.55
CA ASP A 73 9.76 -7.54 -2.21
C ASP A 73 9.37 -7.52 -3.71
N TYR A 74 9.61 -8.60 -4.48
CA TYR A 74 9.22 -8.66 -5.91
C TYR A 74 8.66 -10.02 -6.33
N THR A 75 7.78 -10.03 -7.34
CA THR A 75 7.48 -11.20 -8.17
C THR A 75 8.00 -10.94 -9.58
N ILE A 76 8.77 -11.88 -10.11
CA ILE A 76 9.26 -11.87 -11.49
C ILE A 76 8.49 -12.93 -12.26
N GLU A 77 7.87 -12.54 -13.37
CA GLU A 77 7.29 -13.48 -14.32
C GLU A 77 8.36 -13.87 -15.34
N VAL A 78 8.55 -15.17 -15.55
CA VAL A 78 9.50 -15.73 -16.50
C VAL A 78 8.84 -16.78 -17.39
N ASN A 79 9.28 -16.88 -18.65
CA ASN A 79 8.73 -17.85 -19.61
C ASN A 79 9.83 -18.65 -20.31
N ASP A 80 9.54 -19.91 -20.65
CA ASP A 80 10.42 -20.79 -21.43
C ASP A 80 10.09 -20.79 -22.94
N GLY A 81 9.17 -19.91 -23.37
CA GLY A 81 8.59 -19.87 -24.71
C GLY A 81 7.31 -20.70 -24.89
N VAL A 82 6.90 -21.48 -23.89
CA VAL A 82 5.68 -22.30 -23.87
C VAL A 82 4.86 -22.08 -22.59
N ASN A 83 5.51 -22.10 -21.43
CA ASN A 83 4.95 -21.96 -20.10
C ASN A 83 5.42 -20.68 -19.44
N THR A 84 4.60 -20.19 -18.50
CA THR A 84 4.89 -19.04 -17.64
C THR A 84 5.07 -19.51 -16.21
N TYR A 85 6.10 -18.99 -15.54
CA TYR A 85 6.46 -19.28 -14.14
C TYR A 85 6.62 -17.98 -13.36
N GLN A 86 6.50 -18.07 -12.04
CA GLN A 86 6.66 -16.94 -11.13
C GLN A 86 7.80 -17.19 -10.15
N ILE A 87 8.62 -16.15 -9.92
CA ILE A 87 9.73 -16.17 -8.96
C ILE A 87 9.52 -15.04 -7.95
N GLY A 88 9.39 -15.39 -6.68
CA GLY A 88 9.40 -14.45 -5.57
C GLY A 88 10.82 -14.07 -5.17
N VAL A 89 11.06 -12.78 -4.94
CA VAL A 89 12.28 -12.23 -4.36
C VAL A 89 11.98 -11.87 -2.91
N MET A 90 12.63 -12.55 -1.98
CA MET A 90 12.35 -12.44 -0.56
C MET A 90 13.61 -11.95 0.18
N ASP A 91 13.48 -10.83 0.89
CA ASP A 91 14.53 -10.26 1.74
C ASP A 91 14.53 -10.98 3.09
N TRP A 92 15.71 -11.30 3.59
CA TRP A 92 15.92 -12.11 4.77
C TRP A 92 16.78 -11.38 5.80
N ASP A 93 16.32 -11.38 7.05
CA ASP A 93 17.04 -10.84 8.20
C ASP A 93 17.92 -11.93 8.84
N GLU A 94 19.20 -11.96 8.49
CA GLU A 94 20.13 -13.01 8.96
C GLU A 94 20.51 -12.85 10.43
N ASN A 95 20.47 -11.64 10.98
CA ASN A 95 20.93 -11.35 12.34
C ASN A 95 19.79 -11.12 13.35
N GLY A 96 18.53 -11.10 12.90
CA GLY A 96 17.34 -10.96 13.73
C GLY A 96 17.21 -9.58 14.38
N ASP A 97 17.87 -8.55 13.83
CA ASP A 97 17.81 -7.19 14.37
C ASP A 97 16.65 -6.36 13.79
N GLY A 98 15.91 -6.94 12.84
CA GLY A 98 14.77 -6.41 12.11
C GLY A 98 15.12 -5.30 11.11
N ASP A 99 16.40 -5.09 10.80
CA ASP A 99 16.87 -4.13 9.81
C ASP A 99 16.90 -4.74 8.40
N PHE A 100 16.17 -4.10 7.49
CA PHE A 100 16.12 -4.43 6.06
C PHE A 100 16.53 -3.20 5.21
N ASP A 101 17.10 -2.15 5.85
CA ASP A 101 17.53 -0.89 5.20
C ASP A 101 18.92 -0.99 4.52
N PHE A 102 18.99 -0.77 3.21
CA PHE A 102 20.25 -0.52 2.48
C PHE A 102 20.94 0.79 2.93
N PRO A 103 22.30 0.90 3.01
CA PRO A 103 23.34 -0.05 2.59
C PRO A 103 23.89 -0.95 3.70
N THR A 104 23.34 -0.88 4.90
CA THR A 104 23.83 -1.64 6.06
C THR A 104 23.10 -2.97 6.26
N ALA A 105 22.04 -3.25 5.51
CA ALA A 105 21.11 -4.35 5.80
C ALA A 105 20.59 -5.14 4.58
N GLU A 106 21.46 -5.45 3.62
CA GLU A 106 21.24 -6.62 2.76
C GLU A 106 22.11 -7.76 3.29
N GLN A 107 21.58 -8.53 4.22
CA GLN A 107 22.29 -9.67 4.81
C GLN A 107 22.01 -10.96 4.03
N GLY A 108 20.83 -11.09 3.43
CA GLY A 108 20.54 -12.11 2.43
C GLY A 108 19.23 -11.87 1.69
N TYR A 109 19.12 -12.46 0.50
CA TYR A 109 17.86 -12.64 -0.20
C TYR A 109 17.80 -14.05 -0.76
N PHE A 110 16.60 -14.59 -0.96
CA PHE A 110 16.42 -15.83 -1.70
C PHE A 110 15.37 -15.66 -2.79
N LEU A 111 15.58 -16.41 -3.87
CA LEU A 111 14.65 -16.50 -4.99
C LEU A 111 13.88 -17.80 -4.86
N GLY A 112 12.56 -17.73 -4.97
CA GLY A 112 11.70 -18.89 -4.84
C GLY A 112 10.72 -19.02 -6.00
N PHE A 113 10.65 -20.18 -6.64
CA PHE A 113 9.53 -20.44 -7.55
C PHE A 113 8.23 -20.55 -6.76
N ILE A 114 7.19 -19.90 -7.29
CA ILE A 114 5.83 -19.92 -6.76
C ILE A 114 5.05 -20.88 -7.65
N GLY A 115 4.55 -21.98 -7.06
CA GLY A 115 3.84 -23.01 -7.78
C GLY A 115 4.76 -23.92 -8.59
N ASP A 116 4.52 -24.01 -9.90
CA ASP A 116 5.26 -24.89 -10.79
C ASP A 116 6.73 -24.47 -10.95
N VAL A 117 7.62 -25.46 -10.98
CA VAL A 117 9.05 -25.25 -11.15
C VAL A 117 9.46 -25.74 -12.55
N PRO A 118 10.20 -24.93 -13.34
CA PRO A 118 10.67 -25.37 -14.65
C PRO A 118 11.67 -26.54 -14.52
N PRO A 119 11.88 -27.34 -15.58
CA PRO A 119 12.98 -28.29 -15.59
C PRO A 119 14.35 -27.59 -15.44
N LEU A 120 15.31 -28.27 -14.81
CA LEU A 120 16.68 -27.75 -14.71
C LEU A 120 17.28 -27.46 -16.10
N ASN A 121 18.07 -26.39 -16.16
CA ASN A 121 18.71 -25.87 -17.37
C ASN A 121 17.74 -25.41 -18.47
N THR A 122 16.46 -25.20 -18.14
CA THR A 122 15.52 -24.52 -19.02
C THR A 122 15.93 -23.06 -19.18
N THR A 123 15.96 -22.57 -20.42
CA THR A 123 16.18 -21.15 -20.70
C THR A 123 14.91 -20.37 -20.38
N LEU A 124 14.99 -19.50 -19.40
CA LEU A 124 13.90 -18.65 -18.94
C LEU A 124 14.15 -17.22 -19.39
N THR A 125 13.12 -16.57 -19.93
CA THR A 125 13.13 -15.17 -20.34
C THR A 125 12.33 -14.34 -19.35
N VAL A 126 12.88 -13.24 -18.86
CA VAL A 126 12.18 -12.29 -17.98
C VAL A 126 11.08 -11.58 -18.77
N GLY A 127 9.83 -11.81 -18.40
CA GLY A 127 8.65 -11.23 -19.03
C GLY A 127 8.17 -9.95 -18.33
N SER A 128 8.04 -9.99 -17.00
CA SER A 128 7.65 -8.82 -16.21
C SER A 128 8.23 -8.87 -14.80
N VAL A 129 8.29 -7.70 -14.15
CA VAL A 129 8.69 -7.54 -12.74
C VAL A 129 7.60 -6.75 -12.05
N VAL A 130 7.04 -7.34 -10.99
CA VAL A 130 6.04 -6.73 -10.13
C VAL A 130 6.69 -6.50 -8.78
N ASP A 131 6.68 -5.27 -8.31
CA ASP A 131 7.11 -4.93 -6.95
C ASP A 131 5.99 -5.31 -5.97
N ASN A 132 6.23 -6.36 -5.21
CA ASN A 132 5.32 -6.90 -4.19
C ASN A 132 5.33 -6.05 -2.91
N GLY A 133 6.17 -5.03 -2.84
CA GLY A 133 5.99 -3.87 -2.00
C GLY A 133 4.72 -3.11 -2.36
N ALA A 134 3.55 -3.64 -2.00
CA ALA A 134 2.25 -3.02 -2.23
C ALA A 134 2.02 -2.38 -3.61
N ASN A 135 2.58 -2.91 -4.71
CA ASN A 135 1.85 -2.78 -5.97
C ASN A 135 0.70 -3.76 -5.95
N ILE A 136 -0.38 -3.25 -5.38
CA ILE A 136 -1.73 -3.75 -5.56
C ILE A 136 -1.98 -3.83 -7.07
N ASP A 137 -2.17 -5.06 -7.54
CA ASP A 137 -2.78 -5.32 -8.84
C ASP A 137 -4.13 -4.57 -8.92
N VAL A 138 -4.35 -3.92 -10.06
CA VAL A 138 -5.14 -2.69 -10.25
C VAL A 138 -6.66 -2.97 -10.21
N ASP A 139 -7.17 -3.42 -9.07
CA ASP A 139 -8.50 -3.04 -8.58
C ASP A 139 -8.32 -1.79 -7.71
N THR A 140 -7.83 -0.71 -8.32
CA THR A 140 -7.53 0.54 -7.63
C THR A 140 -8.78 1.08 -6.94
N VAL A 141 -8.81 1.01 -5.61
CA VAL A 141 -9.72 1.81 -4.80
C VAL A 141 -9.16 3.22 -4.76
N VAL A 142 -9.86 4.13 -5.41
CA VAL A 142 -9.65 5.56 -5.27
C VAL A 142 -9.70 5.94 -3.78
N PRO A 143 -8.86 6.84 -3.25
CA PRO A 143 -8.95 7.29 -1.86
C PRO A 143 -10.36 7.77 -1.48
N CYS A 144 -11.00 7.13 -0.50
CA CYS A 144 -12.34 7.51 -0.02
C CYS A 144 -12.53 7.38 1.49
N PHE A 145 -13.52 8.13 1.98
CA PHE A 145 -14.07 8.02 3.32
C PHE A 145 -15.34 7.16 3.30
N CYS A 146 -15.63 6.43 4.37
CA CYS A 146 -16.91 5.77 4.52
C CYS A 146 -18.03 6.77 4.89
N ALA A 147 -19.27 6.48 4.49
CA ALA A 147 -20.45 7.22 4.95
C ALA A 147 -20.51 7.30 6.48
N GLY A 148 -21.03 8.42 6.99
CA GLY A 148 -21.05 8.76 8.41
C GLY A 148 -19.77 9.44 8.92
N THR A 149 -18.70 9.46 8.12
CA THR A 149 -17.48 10.22 8.43
C THR A 149 -17.78 11.72 8.47
N LEU A 150 -17.53 12.36 9.61
CA LEU A 150 -17.69 13.80 9.77
C LEU A 150 -16.47 14.54 9.20
N ILE A 151 -16.72 15.45 8.27
CA ILE A 151 -15.74 16.35 7.67
C ILE A 151 -15.93 17.74 8.25
N ASP A 152 -14.86 18.37 8.74
CA ASP A 152 -14.94 19.73 9.28
C ASP A 152 -15.32 20.74 8.18
N THR A 153 -16.38 21.51 8.42
CA THR A 153 -16.81 22.62 7.56
C THR A 153 -16.83 23.93 8.35
N PRO A 154 -16.88 25.10 7.70
CA PRO A 154 -16.89 26.39 8.40
C PRO A 154 -18.04 26.56 9.41
N THR A 155 -19.14 25.82 9.24
CA THR A 155 -20.32 25.85 10.11
C THR A 155 -20.38 24.67 11.09
N GLY A 156 -19.30 23.90 11.20
CA GLY A 156 -19.20 22.70 12.02
C GLY A 156 -19.07 21.41 11.20
N PRO A 157 -18.79 20.26 11.85
CA PRO A 157 -18.61 18.99 11.13
C PRO A 157 -19.90 18.52 10.46
N ARG A 158 -19.80 18.04 9.22
CA ARG A 158 -20.92 17.46 8.45
C ARG A 158 -20.55 16.06 7.97
N ALA A 159 -21.50 15.13 7.98
CA ALA A 159 -21.28 13.80 7.42
C ALA A 159 -21.02 13.89 5.91
N ILE A 160 -20.05 13.13 5.40
CA ILE A 160 -19.57 13.26 4.03
C ILE A 160 -20.68 13.06 2.97
N GLU A 161 -21.62 12.16 3.23
CA GLU A 161 -22.76 11.88 2.37
C GLU A 161 -23.77 13.04 2.28
N THR A 162 -23.66 14.03 3.17
CA THR A 162 -24.50 15.24 3.15
C THR A 162 -23.84 16.40 2.42
N LEU A 163 -22.58 16.28 2.03
CA LEU A 163 -21.85 17.31 1.28
C LEU A 163 -22.20 17.25 -0.21
N SER A 164 -22.09 18.38 -0.89
CA SER A 164 -22.36 18.50 -2.31
C SER A 164 -21.36 19.42 -3.00
N THR A 165 -21.23 19.30 -4.31
CA THR A 165 -20.45 20.26 -5.12
C THR A 165 -20.87 21.69 -4.79
N GLY A 166 -19.90 22.57 -4.55
CA GLY A 166 -20.14 23.94 -4.11
C GLY A 166 -20.07 24.15 -2.59
N ASP A 167 -20.20 23.11 -1.78
CA ASP A 167 -19.98 23.21 -0.32
C ASP A 167 -18.52 23.55 0.00
N LYS A 168 -18.30 24.18 1.15
CA LYS A 168 -16.96 24.50 1.66
C LYS A 168 -16.53 23.53 2.76
N VAL A 169 -15.31 23.02 2.65
CA VAL A 169 -14.65 22.16 3.64
C VAL A 169 -13.43 22.86 4.20
N VAL A 170 -13.20 22.75 5.51
CA VAL A 170 -11.99 23.27 6.15
C VAL A 170 -10.79 22.43 5.70
N THR A 171 -9.78 23.11 5.13
CA THR A 171 -8.50 22.49 4.77
C THR A 171 -7.40 22.99 5.69
N LEU A 172 -6.32 22.22 5.80
CA LEU A 172 -5.21 22.52 6.70
C LEU A 172 -4.42 23.78 6.27
N ASP A 173 -4.21 23.96 4.97
CA ASP A 173 -3.27 24.96 4.44
C ASP A 173 -3.95 26.21 3.87
N HIS A 174 -5.12 26.03 3.24
CA HIS A 174 -5.73 27.07 2.42
C HIS A 174 -7.07 27.57 2.98
N GLY A 175 -7.37 27.27 4.26
CA GLY A 175 -8.65 27.59 4.87
C GLY A 175 -9.82 26.87 4.18
N PRO A 176 -11.05 27.41 4.22
CA PRO A 176 -12.20 26.75 3.60
C PRO A 176 -12.12 26.70 2.07
N GLN A 177 -12.04 25.50 1.49
CA GLN A 177 -12.00 25.26 0.04
C GLN A 177 -13.32 24.68 -0.47
N VAL A 178 -13.65 24.98 -1.73
CA VAL A 178 -14.91 24.59 -2.37
C VAL A 178 -14.76 23.20 -3.00
N ILE A 179 -15.66 22.28 -2.65
CA ILE A 179 -15.77 20.98 -3.31
C ILE A 179 -16.13 21.21 -4.78
N ARG A 180 -15.26 20.75 -5.68
CA ARG A 180 -15.47 20.82 -7.13
C ARG A 180 -16.19 19.60 -7.68
N TRP A 181 -15.95 18.47 -7.05
CA TRP A 181 -16.64 17.23 -7.37
C TRP A 181 -16.72 16.36 -6.12
N ILE A 182 -17.85 15.67 -5.96
CA ILE A 182 -18.03 14.66 -4.92
C ILE A 182 -18.75 13.47 -5.54
N GLY A 183 -18.17 12.27 -5.36
CA GLY A 183 -18.73 11.04 -5.89
C GLY A 183 -18.79 9.96 -4.83
N SER A 184 -19.59 8.93 -5.07
CA SER A 184 -19.73 7.80 -4.15
C SER A 184 -19.81 6.46 -4.87
N ARG A 185 -19.36 5.40 -4.20
CA ARG A 185 -19.50 4.01 -4.64
C ARG A 185 -19.93 3.14 -3.48
N THR A 186 -20.95 2.32 -3.70
CA THR A 186 -21.41 1.32 -2.74
C THR A 186 -20.80 -0.04 -3.07
N LEU A 187 -20.27 -0.73 -2.06
CA LEU A 187 -19.85 -2.12 -2.11
C LEU A 187 -20.77 -2.92 -1.19
N ASP A 188 -21.38 -3.98 -1.72
CA ASP A 188 -22.19 -4.91 -0.94
C ASP A 188 -21.33 -6.04 -0.33
N ALA A 189 -21.95 -6.85 0.52
CA ALA A 189 -21.29 -7.96 1.22
C ALA A 189 -20.68 -8.98 0.25
N SER A 190 -21.32 -9.22 -0.89
CA SER A 190 -20.85 -10.15 -1.91
C SER A 190 -19.59 -9.63 -2.58
N GLU A 191 -19.56 -8.34 -2.93
CA GLU A 191 -18.39 -7.69 -3.52
C GLU A 191 -17.23 -7.61 -2.53
N LEU A 192 -17.49 -7.31 -1.25
CA LEU A 192 -16.47 -7.29 -0.20
C LEU A 192 -15.93 -8.70 0.11
N ALA A 193 -16.76 -9.73 0.05
CA ALA A 193 -16.31 -11.12 0.19
C ALA A 193 -15.44 -11.56 -0.99
N ARG A 194 -15.81 -11.18 -2.22
CA ARG A 194 -15.02 -11.47 -3.43
C ARG A 194 -13.73 -10.65 -3.50
N LYS A 195 -13.74 -9.44 -2.93
CA LYS A 195 -12.61 -8.51 -2.94
C LYS A 195 -12.30 -7.99 -1.52
N PRO A 196 -11.77 -8.85 -0.62
CA PRO A 196 -11.47 -8.45 0.76
C PRO A 196 -10.50 -7.26 0.86
N ARG A 197 -9.64 -7.08 -0.15
CA ARG A 197 -8.73 -5.94 -0.27
C ARG A 197 -9.42 -4.57 -0.42
N LEU A 198 -10.75 -4.53 -0.61
CA LEU A 198 -11.55 -3.28 -0.63
C LEU A 198 -12.19 -2.96 0.73
N ARG A 199 -12.02 -3.83 1.74
CA ARG A 199 -12.55 -3.61 3.08
C ARG A 199 -11.96 -2.35 3.69
N PRO A 200 -12.75 -1.56 4.44
CA PRO A 200 -12.25 -0.36 5.09
C PRO A 200 -11.13 -0.67 6.07
N ILE A 201 -10.25 0.31 6.28
CA ILE A 201 -9.36 0.36 7.42
C ILE A 201 -10.05 1.18 8.51
N ARG A 202 -10.21 0.58 9.69
CA ARG A 202 -10.64 1.26 10.91
C ARG A 202 -9.44 1.87 11.59
N ILE A 203 -9.52 3.18 11.83
CA ILE A 203 -8.61 3.94 12.66
C ILE A 203 -9.38 4.35 13.92
N ALA A 204 -9.14 3.66 15.03
CA ALA A 204 -9.86 3.86 16.27
C ALA A 204 -9.63 5.26 16.85
N ALA A 205 -10.62 5.78 17.59
CA ALA A 205 -10.49 7.09 18.24
C ALA A 205 -9.19 7.20 19.07
N GLY A 206 -8.43 8.27 18.87
CA GLY A 206 -7.17 8.55 19.56
C GLY A 206 -5.92 7.78 19.07
N SER A 207 -6.07 6.81 18.16
CA SER A 207 -4.96 5.93 17.73
C SER A 207 -3.84 6.63 16.95
N LEU A 208 -4.11 7.76 16.30
CA LEU A 208 -3.08 8.53 15.57
C LEU A 208 -2.25 9.41 16.51
N GLY A 209 -2.71 9.63 17.74
CA GLY A 209 -2.10 10.56 18.70
C GLY A 209 -2.87 11.87 18.84
N SER A 210 -2.57 12.62 19.91
CA SER A 210 -3.20 13.92 20.20
C SER A 210 -4.74 13.88 20.31
N GLY A 211 -5.31 12.71 20.65
CA GLY A 211 -6.75 12.49 20.69
C GLY A 211 -7.42 12.38 19.31
N LEU A 212 -6.63 12.05 18.27
CA LEU A 212 -7.11 11.90 16.89
C LEU A 212 -7.08 10.43 16.43
N PRO A 213 -8.03 10.01 15.58
CA PRO A 213 -9.26 10.73 15.25
C PRO A 213 -10.17 10.89 16.49
N ARG A 214 -11.10 11.84 16.47
CA ARG A 214 -12.01 12.11 17.62
C ARG A 214 -13.05 11.00 17.82
N ARG A 215 -13.35 10.28 16.74
CA ARG A 215 -14.22 9.10 16.66
C ARG A 215 -13.55 8.07 15.76
N ASP A 216 -14.00 6.83 15.79
CA ASP A 216 -13.54 5.82 14.84
C ASP A 216 -13.74 6.32 13.41
N LEU A 217 -12.65 6.30 12.64
CA LEU A 217 -12.61 6.75 11.26
C LEU A 217 -12.44 5.52 10.36
N LEU A 218 -13.35 5.35 9.41
CA LEU A 218 -13.30 4.29 8.40
C LEU A 218 -12.94 4.90 7.04
N VAL A 219 -11.85 4.42 6.46
CA VAL A 219 -11.35 4.89 5.16
C VAL A 219 -10.98 3.72 4.27
N SER A 220 -10.95 3.95 2.96
CA SER A 220 -10.46 2.94 2.03
C SER A 220 -8.97 2.61 2.28
N PRO A 221 -8.50 1.40 1.94
CA PRO A 221 -7.11 0.98 2.12
C PRO A 221 -6.04 1.92 1.54
N GLN A 222 -6.31 2.54 0.39
CA GLN A 222 -5.38 3.46 -0.27
C GLN A 222 -5.52 4.92 0.18
N HIS A 223 -6.48 5.23 1.05
CA HIS A 223 -6.66 6.58 1.57
C HIS A 223 -5.44 6.98 2.39
N ARG A 224 -4.79 8.09 2.04
CA ARG A 224 -3.60 8.53 2.77
C ARG A 224 -3.97 9.41 3.97
N MET A 225 -3.42 9.02 5.11
CA MET A 225 -3.48 9.79 6.35
C MET A 225 -2.20 10.63 6.48
N LEU A 226 -2.32 11.83 7.04
CA LEU A 226 -1.17 12.67 7.31
C LEU A 226 -0.47 12.21 8.59
N ILE A 227 0.81 11.90 8.47
CA ILE A 227 1.71 11.57 9.58
C ILE A 227 2.60 12.78 9.81
N ARG A 228 2.68 13.25 11.07
CA ARG A 228 3.50 14.40 11.46
C ARG A 228 4.38 14.01 12.65
N SER A 229 5.68 13.86 12.40
CA SER A 229 6.61 13.40 13.45
C SER A 229 8.06 13.78 13.20
N ASN A 230 8.87 13.80 14.27
CA ASN A 230 10.32 13.95 14.16
C ASN A 230 10.98 12.75 13.43
N ILE A 231 10.31 11.60 13.39
CA ILE A 231 10.79 10.43 12.64
C ILE A 231 10.62 10.71 11.14
N ALA A 232 9.49 11.27 10.72
CA ALA A 232 9.26 11.67 9.34
C ALA A 232 10.34 12.66 8.86
N ILE A 233 10.68 13.67 9.68
CA ILE A 233 11.75 14.65 9.37
C ILE A 233 13.06 13.91 9.08
N ARG A 234 13.48 13.02 9.98
CA ARG A 234 14.76 12.31 9.86
C ARG A 234 14.83 11.36 8.66
N MET A 235 13.70 10.86 8.20
CA MET A 235 13.65 9.84 7.14
C MET A 235 13.36 10.40 5.75
N PHE A 236 12.58 11.47 5.70
CA PHE A 236 12.04 12.01 4.45
C PHE A 236 12.42 13.46 4.20
N ASP A 237 13.13 14.09 5.15
CA ASP A 237 13.40 15.53 5.15
C ASP A 237 12.11 16.37 5.06
N SER A 238 11.03 15.85 5.64
CA SER A 238 9.72 16.48 5.69
C SER A 238 9.06 16.25 7.04
N GLU A 239 8.47 17.31 7.61
CA GLU A 239 7.70 17.19 8.85
C GLU A 239 6.42 16.36 8.69
N GLU A 240 5.88 16.35 7.47
CA GLU A 240 4.58 15.79 7.16
C GLU A 240 4.66 14.91 5.92
N VAL A 241 4.13 13.70 6.02
CA VAL A 241 4.06 12.75 4.92
C VAL A 241 2.68 12.12 4.86
N LEU A 242 2.26 11.76 3.65
CA LEU A 242 0.99 11.06 3.40
C LEU A 242 1.24 9.55 3.26
N VAL A 243 0.64 8.77 4.15
CA VAL A 243 0.81 7.31 4.21
C VAL A 243 -0.53 6.61 4.00
N PRO A 244 -0.65 5.65 3.05
CA PRO A 244 -1.87 4.88 2.85
C PRO A 244 -2.33 4.14 4.12
N ALA A 245 -3.63 4.14 4.40
CA ALA A 245 -4.20 3.58 5.62
C ALA A 245 -3.88 2.09 5.80
N HIS A 246 -3.86 1.29 4.73
CA HIS A 246 -3.53 -0.14 4.83
C HIS A 246 -2.10 -0.38 5.33
N LYS A 247 -1.17 0.55 5.08
CA LYS A 247 0.20 0.46 5.62
C LYS A 247 0.25 0.70 7.12
N LEU A 248 -0.74 1.40 7.69
CA LEU A 248 -0.83 1.70 9.11
C LEU A 248 -1.36 0.53 9.95
N VAL A 249 -1.91 -0.51 9.32
CA VAL A 249 -2.40 -1.71 10.02
C VAL A 249 -1.27 -2.33 10.84
N GLY A 250 -1.57 -2.68 12.09
CA GLY A 250 -0.59 -3.20 13.05
C GLY A 250 0.02 -2.13 13.97
N ILE A 251 -0.31 -0.85 13.75
CA ILE A 251 -0.26 0.19 14.77
C ILE A 251 -1.46 0.00 15.71
N SER A 252 -1.27 0.24 17.01
CA SER A 252 -2.32 0.03 18.01
C SER A 252 -3.57 0.85 17.68
N GLY A 253 -4.73 0.18 17.61
CA GLY A 253 -6.00 0.79 17.25
C GLY A 253 -6.25 0.97 15.74
N ILE A 254 -5.38 0.44 14.86
CA ILE A 254 -5.57 0.49 13.41
C ILE A 254 -5.66 -0.92 12.83
N THR A 255 -6.83 -1.28 12.29
CA THR A 255 -7.15 -2.64 11.84
C THR A 255 -7.99 -2.64 10.56
N VAL A 256 -8.08 -3.77 9.88
CA VAL A 256 -9.06 -3.98 8.80
C VAL A 256 -10.44 -4.18 9.41
N GLU A 257 -11.48 -3.66 8.75
CA GLU A 257 -12.88 -3.86 9.12
C GLU A 257 -13.44 -5.15 8.47
N GLU A 258 -13.25 -6.28 9.14
CA GLU A 258 -13.66 -7.60 8.64
C GLU A 258 -15.17 -7.86 8.66
N ASP A 259 -15.92 -7.13 9.50
CA ASP A 259 -17.36 -7.31 9.64
C ASP A 259 -18.19 -6.35 8.75
N ALA A 260 -17.53 -5.60 7.87
CA ALA A 260 -18.20 -4.69 6.94
C ALA A 260 -19.10 -5.45 5.95
N GLN A 261 -20.41 -5.21 6.01
CA GLN A 261 -21.41 -5.86 5.15
C GLN A 261 -21.91 -4.95 4.01
N ASN A 262 -21.94 -3.64 4.21
CA ASN A 262 -22.28 -2.66 3.19
C ASN A 262 -21.46 -1.41 3.44
N VAL A 263 -20.65 -1.01 2.46
CA VAL A 263 -19.75 0.13 2.58
C VAL A 263 -20.08 1.11 1.48
N VAL A 264 -20.40 2.35 1.86
CA VAL A 264 -20.55 3.46 0.91
C VAL A 264 -19.33 4.35 1.05
N TYR A 265 -18.52 4.38 0.01
CA TYR A 265 -17.32 5.18 -0.09
C TYR A 265 -17.61 6.51 -0.78
N HIS A 266 -17.05 7.60 -0.27
CA HIS A 266 -17.19 8.95 -0.80
C HIS A 266 -15.84 9.60 -1.07
N HIS A 267 -15.76 10.35 -2.17
CA HIS A 267 -14.57 11.04 -2.67
C HIS A 267 -14.85 12.53 -2.80
N MET A 268 -13.95 13.40 -2.35
CA MET A 268 -14.06 14.84 -2.56
C MET A 268 -12.85 15.33 -3.35
N LEU A 269 -13.10 16.08 -4.41
CA LEU A 269 -12.08 16.72 -5.24
C LEU A 269 -12.20 18.25 -5.14
N PHE A 270 -11.06 18.92 -5.06
CA PHE A 270 -10.93 20.36 -5.00
C PHE A 270 -10.10 20.85 -6.20
N ASP A 271 -9.88 22.16 -6.31
CA ASP A 271 -9.00 22.74 -7.34
C ASP A 271 -7.55 22.26 -7.22
N ARG A 272 -7.16 21.83 -6.01
CA ARG A 272 -5.83 21.31 -5.68
C ARG A 272 -6.01 20.06 -4.84
N HIS A 273 -4.93 19.30 -4.69
CA HIS A 273 -4.89 18.32 -3.64
C HIS A 273 -4.85 19.05 -2.29
N GLU A 274 -5.86 18.85 -1.46
CA GLU A 274 -6.01 19.46 -0.14
C GLU A 274 -5.89 18.42 0.96
N ILE A 275 -5.43 18.84 2.14
CA ILE A 275 -5.56 18.09 3.40
C ILE A 275 -6.84 18.55 4.11
N VAL A 276 -7.78 17.64 4.31
CA VAL A 276 -9.04 17.87 5.01
C VAL A 276 -8.98 17.31 6.43
N LEU A 277 -9.93 17.68 7.28
CA LEU A 277 -10.06 17.14 8.64
C LEU A 277 -11.27 16.20 8.73
N ALA A 278 -11.01 14.89 8.77
CA ALA A 278 -12.01 13.84 8.88
C ALA A 278 -12.01 13.26 10.31
N GLU A 279 -13.13 13.37 11.01
CA GLU A 279 -13.23 13.13 12.47
C GLU A 279 -12.14 13.92 13.23
N GLY A 280 -11.77 15.10 12.73
CA GLY A 280 -10.68 15.93 13.23
C GLY A 280 -9.25 15.47 12.85
N ALA A 281 -9.09 14.28 12.25
CA ALA A 281 -7.78 13.79 11.79
C ALA A 281 -7.44 14.34 10.40
N PRO A 282 -6.19 14.83 10.17
CA PRO A 282 -5.76 15.30 8.86
C PRO A 282 -5.59 14.14 7.88
N SER A 283 -6.29 14.20 6.75
CA SER A 283 -6.26 13.19 5.70
C SER A 283 -6.35 13.82 4.32
N GLU A 284 -6.03 13.04 3.30
CA GLU A 284 -6.00 13.52 1.93
C GLU A 284 -7.42 13.72 1.35
N SER A 285 -7.56 14.68 0.44
CA SER A 285 -8.67 14.70 -0.52
C SER A 285 -8.31 13.86 -1.76
N LEU A 286 -9.22 13.75 -2.73
CA LEU A 286 -8.94 12.98 -3.94
C LEU A 286 -7.73 13.55 -4.68
N PHE A 287 -6.61 12.81 -4.65
CA PHE A 287 -5.43 13.13 -5.45
C PHE A 287 -5.55 12.53 -6.85
N THR A 288 -5.72 13.36 -7.87
CA THR A 288 -5.88 12.96 -9.28
C THR A 288 -4.55 12.61 -9.97
N GLY A 289 -3.73 11.78 -9.31
CA GLY A 289 -2.60 11.09 -9.93
C GLY A 289 -3.00 10.28 -11.17
N GLN A 290 -2.07 10.02 -12.10
CA GLN A 290 -2.32 9.17 -13.28
C GLN A 290 -2.95 7.80 -12.91
N GLN A 291 -2.64 7.26 -11.73
CA GLN A 291 -3.23 6.01 -11.22
C GLN A 291 -4.64 6.20 -10.65
N ALA A 292 -4.94 7.33 -9.98
CA ALA A 292 -6.26 7.60 -9.42
C ALA A 292 -7.31 7.84 -10.51
N LEU A 293 -6.93 8.39 -11.66
CA LEU A 293 -7.84 8.55 -12.79
C LEU A 293 -8.26 7.19 -13.38
N LYS A 294 -7.34 6.23 -13.50
CA LYS A 294 -7.65 4.87 -13.99
C LYS A 294 -8.61 4.08 -13.10
N ALA A 295 -8.71 4.48 -11.84
CA ALA A 295 -9.44 3.82 -10.77
C ALA A 295 -10.91 4.29 -10.63
N ILE A 296 -11.23 5.45 -11.19
CA ILE A 296 -12.55 6.05 -11.12
C ILE A 296 -13.46 5.38 -12.14
N HIS A 297 -14.71 5.13 -11.77
CA HIS A 297 -15.71 4.56 -12.67
C HIS A 297 -15.80 5.41 -13.96
N PRO A 298 -15.89 4.81 -15.17
CA PRO A 298 -15.85 5.56 -16.43
C PRO A 298 -16.81 6.75 -16.50
N GLU A 299 -18.00 6.65 -15.90
CA GLU A 299 -18.97 7.76 -15.85
C GLU A 299 -18.50 8.92 -14.98
N ALA A 300 -17.93 8.63 -13.81
CA ALA A 300 -17.35 9.64 -12.92
C ALA A 300 -16.06 10.24 -13.52
N LEU A 301 -15.29 9.45 -14.29
CA LEU A 301 -14.13 9.94 -15.02
C LEU A 301 -14.54 10.98 -16.07
N VAL A 302 -15.62 10.72 -16.83
CA VAL A 302 -16.15 11.68 -17.82
C VAL A 302 -16.52 13.00 -17.16
N GLU A 303 -17.17 12.96 -15.99
CA GLU A 303 -17.53 14.16 -15.23
C GLU A 303 -16.29 14.91 -14.73
N ILE A 304 -15.32 14.21 -14.14
CA ILE A 304 -14.08 14.81 -13.62
C ILE A 304 -13.25 15.42 -14.75
N VAL A 305 -13.11 14.75 -15.89
CA VAL A 305 -12.39 15.28 -17.06
C VAL A 305 -13.14 16.47 -17.67
N ALA A 306 -14.47 16.50 -17.62
CA ALA A 306 -15.24 17.67 -18.06
C ALA A 306 -15.02 18.89 -17.14
N LEU A 307 -14.89 18.67 -15.82
CA LEU A 307 -14.64 19.72 -14.84
C LEU A 307 -13.17 20.19 -14.82
N PHE A 308 -12.22 19.29 -15.09
CA PHE A 308 -10.78 19.54 -15.14
C PHE A 308 -10.17 18.96 -16.42
N PRO A 309 -10.33 19.64 -17.57
CA PRO A 309 -9.84 19.17 -18.86
C PRO A 309 -8.33 18.88 -18.89
N GLU A 310 -7.56 19.57 -18.05
CA GLU A 310 -6.13 19.36 -17.88
C GLU A 310 -5.78 17.94 -17.41
N LEU A 311 -6.68 17.24 -16.69
CA LEU A 311 -6.45 15.86 -16.25
C LEU A 311 -6.41 14.85 -17.40
N ALA A 312 -6.95 15.20 -18.57
CA ALA A 312 -6.83 14.39 -19.78
C ALA A 312 -5.50 14.60 -20.52
N SER A 313 -4.72 15.63 -20.16
CA SER A 313 -3.40 15.86 -20.75
C SER A 313 -2.38 14.88 -20.19
N GLN A 314 -1.63 14.20 -21.06
CA GLN A 314 -0.53 13.33 -20.65
C GLN A 314 0.60 14.09 -19.92
N ASP A 315 0.70 15.40 -20.13
CA ASP A 315 1.71 16.27 -19.54
C ASP A 315 1.29 16.84 -18.17
N HIS A 316 0.06 16.60 -17.72
CA HIS A 316 -0.39 17.09 -16.41
C HIS A 316 0.30 16.33 -15.29
N GLN A 317 1.05 17.05 -14.46
CA GLN A 317 1.71 16.54 -13.27
C GLN A 317 0.94 17.03 -12.04
N PRO A 318 0.07 16.18 -11.44
CA PRO A 318 -0.68 16.57 -10.27
C PRO A 318 0.26 16.75 -9.08
N VAL A 319 0.08 17.86 -8.36
CA VAL A 319 0.92 18.21 -7.21
C VAL A 319 0.20 17.78 -5.93
N ALA A 320 0.84 16.91 -5.15
CA ALA A 320 0.29 16.47 -3.88
C ALA A 320 0.45 17.55 -2.80
N ALA A 321 -0.53 17.66 -1.89
CA ALA A 321 -0.50 18.60 -0.77
C ALA A 321 0.71 18.40 0.15
N ARG A 322 1.19 17.15 0.26
CA ARG A 322 2.36 16.74 1.03
C ARG A 322 3.14 15.65 0.31
N GLN A 323 4.36 15.42 0.77
CA GLN A 323 5.21 14.35 0.26
C GLN A 323 4.52 12.99 0.46
N ILE A 324 4.41 12.23 -0.63
CA ILE A 324 3.97 10.84 -0.61
C ILE A 324 5.24 9.99 -0.77
N PRO A 325 5.70 9.30 0.28
CA PRO A 325 6.84 8.40 0.16
C PRO A 325 6.56 7.34 -0.90
N ARG A 326 7.41 7.26 -1.93
CA ARG A 326 7.21 6.34 -3.07
C ARG A 326 7.71 4.92 -2.79
N GLN A 327 8.60 4.76 -1.82
CA GLN A 327 9.24 3.48 -1.50
C GLN A 327 8.51 2.84 -0.32
N GLY A 328 7.84 1.70 -0.55
CA GLY A 328 7.12 0.96 0.48
C GLY A 328 8.01 0.63 1.69
N ARG A 329 9.24 0.17 1.44
CA ARG A 329 10.26 -0.11 2.48
C ARG A 329 10.45 1.08 3.46
N LYS A 330 10.53 2.31 2.95
CA LYS A 330 10.69 3.50 3.81
C LYS A 330 9.45 3.79 4.66
N ILE A 331 8.25 3.52 4.16
CA ILE A 331 7.01 3.62 4.94
C ILE A 331 7.03 2.59 6.07
N HIS A 332 7.45 1.36 5.81
CA HIS A 332 7.57 0.32 6.85
C HIS A 332 8.59 0.72 7.92
N SER A 333 9.77 1.21 7.53
CA SER A 333 10.80 1.70 8.47
C SER A 333 10.27 2.87 9.32
N LEU A 334 9.46 3.78 8.75
CA LEU A 334 8.80 4.86 9.49
C LEU A 334 7.90 4.30 10.59
N LEU A 335 7.00 3.39 10.23
CA LEU A 335 6.00 2.84 11.15
C LEU A 335 6.64 1.93 12.22
N ARG A 336 7.66 1.15 11.85
CA ARG A 336 8.47 0.36 12.79
C ARG A 336 9.12 1.26 13.83
N ARG A 337 9.71 2.39 13.43
CA ARG A 337 10.32 3.36 14.36
C ARG A 337 9.29 4.02 15.27
N HIS A 338 8.09 4.31 14.77
CA HIS A 338 6.98 4.80 15.61
C HIS A 338 6.59 3.77 16.68
N LYS A 339 6.41 2.51 16.29
CA LYS A 339 6.08 1.40 17.20
C LYS A 339 7.18 1.11 18.21
N LYS A 340 8.43 1.00 17.76
CA LYS A 340 9.61 0.70 18.61
C LYS A 340 9.86 1.76 19.67
N ASN A 341 9.63 3.03 19.35
CA ASN A 341 9.91 4.14 20.24
C ASN A 341 8.68 4.63 21.02
N ASP A 342 7.52 3.99 20.84
CA ASP A 342 6.24 4.41 21.41
C ASP A 342 5.91 5.89 21.12
N ILE A 343 6.14 6.31 19.87
CA ILE A 343 5.91 7.68 19.40
C ILE A 343 4.64 7.70 18.57
N ALA A 344 3.70 8.59 18.93
CA ALA A 344 2.48 8.80 18.18
C ALA A 344 2.73 9.25 16.72
N LEU A 345 1.83 8.85 15.81
CA LEU A 345 1.92 9.16 14.38
C LEU A 345 1.71 10.65 14.09
N ILE A 346 0.90 11.33 14.90
CA ILE A 346 0.63 12.77 14.82
C ILE A 346 1.01 13.42 16.15
N ARG A 347 2.11 14.18 16.12
CA ARG A 347 2.48 15.06 17.23
C ARG A 347 1.53 16.28 17.32
N PRO A 348 1.34 16.87 18.51
CA PRO A 348 0.67 18.16 18.63
C PRO A 348 1.37 19.21 17.78
N SER A 349 0.59 20.08 17.14
CA SER A 349 1.06 21.28 16.43
C SER A 349 1.74 22.27 17.37
#